data_AF-A0A024K0T7-F1
#
_entry.id   AF-A0A024K0T7-F1
#
_cell.length_a   1.000
_cell.length_b   1.000
_cell.length_c   1.000
_cell.angle_alpha   90.00
_cell.angle_beta   90.00
_cell.angle_gamma   90.00
#
_symmetry.space_group_name_H-M   'P 1'
#
loop_
_entity.id
_entity.type
_entity.pdbx_description
1 polymer ?
#
loop_
_entity_poly.entity_id
_entity_poly.type
_entity_poly.pdbx_seq_one_letter_code
_entity_poly.pdbx_strand_id
1 'polypeptide(L)' 'MKKIGGKIFSTPEELGRTPPSEAVLARAPQAFDEFRKQRDAVPPEDQVTELSPKFWDDTSGTEFERRDPN' A
#
# COMPACT_ATOMS: atom_id res chain seq x y z
N MET A 1 -12.05 -2.79 -15.86
CA MET A 1 -11.26 -3.54 -14.86
C MET A 1 -10.14 -4.26 -15.59
N LYS A 2 -8.95 -4.33 -15.00
CA LYS A 2 -7.79 -5.01 -15.61
C LYS A 2 -7.14 -5.96 -14.61
N LYS A 3 -6.81 -7.18 -15.03
CA LYS A 3 -6.06 -8.13 -14.20
C LYS A 3 -4.57 -8.04 -14.54
N ILE A 4 -3.72 -7.83 -13.52
CA ILE A 4 -2.26 -7.75 -13.66
C ILE A 4 -1.64 -8.38 -12.40
N GLY A 5 -0.77 -9.37 -12.56
CA GLY A 5 -0.01 -9.96 -11.46
C GLY A 5 -0.94 -10.56 -10.41
N GLY A 6 -1.95 -11.32 -10.83
CA GLY A 6 -3.00 -11.83 -9.93
C GLY A 6 -3.95 -10.80 -9.30
N LYS A 7 -3.69 -9.48 -9.41
CA LYS A 7 -4.51 -8.40 -8.82
C LYS A 7 -5.51 -7.82 -9.83
N ILE A 8 -6.65 -7.32 -9.34
CA ILE A 8 -7.68 -6.65 -10.14
C ILE A 8 -7.59 -5.14 -9.88
N PHE A 9 -7.35 -4.37 -10.94
CA PHE A 9 -7.33 -2.91 -10.91
C PHE A 9 -8.62 -2.37 -11.52
N SER A 10 -9.26 -1.47 -10.78
CA SER A 10 -10.53 -0.85 -11.16
C SER A 10 -10.53 0.61 -10.71
N THR A 11 -11.24 1.44 -11.43
CA THR A 11 -11.52 2.82 -11.01
C THR A 11 -12.57 2.84 -9.88
N PRO A 12 -12.62 3.92 -9.09
CA PRO A 12 -13.68 4.11 -8.10
C PRO A 12 -15.09 4.04 -8.73
N GLU A 13 -15.26 4.59 -9.93
CA GLU A 13 -16.52 4.59 -10.69
C GLU A 13 -16.97 3.17 -11.05
N GLU A 14 -16.04 2.34 -11.54
CA GLU A 14 -16.30 0.92 -11.83
C GLU A 14 -16.64 0.08 -10.59
N LEU A 15 -16.29 0.56 -9.40
CA LEU A 15 -16.62 -0.05 -8.12
C LEU A 15 -17.85 0.59 -7.44
N GLY A 16 -18.50 1.56 -8.10
CA GLY A 16 -19.61 2.33 -7.52
C GLY A 16 -19.23 3.09 -6.26
N ARG A 17 -17.94 3.42 -6.08
CA ARG A 17 -17.46 4.15 -4.91
C ARG A 17 -17.64 5.63 -5.11
N THR A 18 -18.30 6.27 -4.15
CA THR A 18 -18.38 7.72 -4.07
C THR A 18 -17.03 8.28 -3.59
N PRO A 19 -16.55 9.37 -4.20
CA PRO A 19 -15.40 10.10 -3.67
C PRO A 19 -15.63 10.55 -2.21
N PRO A 20 -14.58 10.63 -1.38
CA PRO A 20 -14.70 11.17 -0.04
C PRO A 20 -15.19 12.62 -0.07
N SER A 21 -16.01 13.01 0.91
CA SER A 21 -16.52 14.38 1.02
C SER A 21 -15.43 15.37 1.43
N GLU A 22 -15.66 16.66 1.17
CA GLU A 22 -14.73 17.74 1.54
C GLU A 22 -14.41 17.76 3.04
N ALA A 23 -15.39 17.47 3.90
CA ALA A 23 -15.17 17.36 5.34
C ALA A 23 -14.20 16.22 5.71
N VAL A 24 -14.24 15.11 4.98
CA VAL A 24 -13.31 13.98 5.18
C VAL A 24 -11.92 14.35 4.68
N LEU A 25 -11.82 15.05 3.56
CA LEU A 25 -10.54 15.52 3.02
C LEU A 25 -9.91 16.59 3.93
N ALA A 26 -10.70 17.47 4.51
CA ALA A 26 -10.23 18.52 5.41
C ALA A 26 -9.61 17.96 6.71
N ARG A 27 -10.10 16.82 7.21
CA ARG A 27 -9.54 16.15 8.39
C ARG A 27 -8.41 15.16 8.09
N ALA A 28 -8.21 14.79 6.82
CA ALA A 28 -7.19 13.82 6.44
C ALA A 28 -5.77 14.25 6.82
N PRO A 29 -5.34 15.52 6.63
CA PRO A 29 -4.01 15.97 7.05
C PRO A 29 -3.71 15.69 8.51
N GLN A 30 -4.67 15.95 9.41
CA GLN A 30 -4.50 15.71 10.85
C GLN A 30 -4.20 14.23 11.14
N ALA A 31 -4.95 13.30 10.51
CA ALA A 31 -4.72 11.88 10.69
C ALA A 31 -3.33 11.44 10.18
N PHE A 32 -2.87 12.03 9.07
CA PHE A 32 -1.52 11.76 8.55
C PHE A 32 -0.42 12.33 9.45
N ASP A 33 -0.61 13.51 10.04
CA ASP A 33 0.36 14.09 10.97
C ASP A 33 0.45 13.28 12.27
N GLU A 34 -0.67 12.78 12.81
CA GLU A 34 -0.63 11.88 13.96
C GLU A 34 0.12 10.58 13.65
N PHE A 35 -0.14 9.98 12.50
CA PHE A 35 0.60 8.79 12.06
C PHE A 35 2.11 9.06 11.93
N ARG A 36 2.48 10.19 11.31
CA ARG A 36 3.89 10.59 11.17
C ARG A 36 4.57 10.75 12.52
N LYS A 37 3.91 11.42 13.46
CA LYS A 37 4.43 11.58 14.83
C LYS A 37 4.68 10.23 15.51
N GLN A 38 3.77 9.27 15.35
CA GLN A 38 3.94 7.92 15.91
C GLN A 38 5.11 7.18 15.27
N ARG A 39 5.21 7.24 13.93
CA ARG A 39 6.32 6.63 13.18
C ARG A 39 7.67 7.23 13.58
N ASP A 40 7.75 8.55 13.67
CA ASP A 40 9.01 9.26 13.95
C ASP A 40 9.46 9.10 15.42
N ALA A 41 8.56 8.69 16.31
CA ALA A 41 8.88 8.36 17.69
C ALA A 41 9.50 6.96 17.85
N VAL A 42 9.51 6.13 16.80
CA VAL A 42 10.10 4.77 16.85
C VAL A 42 11.64 4.88 16.96
N PRO A 43 12.25 4.32 18.02
CA PRO A 43 13.70 4.32 18.17
C PRO A 43 14.42 3.68 16.97
N PRO A 44 15.61 4.16 16.57
CA PRO A 44 16.34 3.60 15.43
C PRO A 44 16.58 2.09 15.50
N GLU A 45 16.77 1.55 16.71
CA GLU A 45 16.98 0.11 16.95
C GLU A 45 15.72 -0.75 16.68
N ASP A 46 14.53 -0.15 16.78
CA ASP A 46 13.24 -0.80 16.53
C ASP A 46 12.71 -0.53 15.11
N GLN A 47 13.40 0.31 14.33
CA GLN A 47 13.02 0.58 12.96
C GLN A 47 13.35 -0.62 12.07
N VAL A 48 12.32 -1.17 11.42
CA VAL A 48 12.50 -2.23 10.42
C VAL A 48 13.17 -1.64 9.18
N THR A 49 14.47 -1.88 9.03
CA THR A 49 15.26 -1.41 7.87
C THR A 49 15.28 -2.41 6.72
N GLU A 50 15.08 -3.70 7.00
CA GLU A 50 15.08 -4.77 6.01
C GLU A 50 13.69 -5.42 5.94
N LEU A 51 13.03 -5.25 4.79
CA LEU A 51 11.77 -5.89 4.50
C LEU A 51 12.01 -7.09 3.60
N SER A 52 11.39 -8.23 3.92
CA SER A 52 11.39 -9.39 3.03
C SER A 52 10.87 -8.97 1.64
N PRO A 53 11.45 -9.48 0.54
CA PRO A 53 10.98 -9.21 -0.82
C PRO A 53 9.48 -9.40 -0.99
N LYS A 54 8.85 -10.33 -0.27
CA LYS A 54 7.40 -10.53 -0.29
C LYS A 54 6.57 -9.25 0.02
N PHE A 55 7.14 -8.29 0.74
CA PHE A 55 6.47 -7.03 1.09
C PHE A 55 6.64 -5.91 0.06
N TRP A 56 7.63 -5.99 -0.84
CA TRP A 56 7.90 -4.92 -1.82
C TRP A 56 7.98 -5.41 -3.28
N ASP A 57 8.26 -6.70 -3.50
CA ASP A 57 8.18 -7.35 -4.81
C ASP A 57 6.74 -7.72 -5.12
N ASP A 58 6.08 -6.80 -5.84
CA ASP A 58 4.71 -6.97 -6.32
C ASP A 58 4.54 -8.15 -7.30
N THR A 59 5.63 -8.74 -7.79
CA THR A 59 5.58 -9.89 -8.70
C THR A 59 5.65 -11.24 -8.00
N SER A 60 6.04 -11.27 -6.72
CA SER A 60 6.10 -12.52 -5.93
C SER A 60 4.73 -13.21 -5.87
N GLY A 61 4.70 -14.50 -6.18
CA GLY A 61 3.48 -15.32 -6.24
C GLY A 61 2.54 -15.02 -7.42
N THR A 62 2.95 -14.21 -8.39
CA THR A 62 2.15 -13.86 -9.58
C THR A 62 2.64 -14.59 -10.83
N GLU A 63 1.94 -14.45 -11.96
CA GLU A 63 2.41 -14.97 -13.26
C GLU A 63 3.73 -14.33 -13.75
N PHE A 64 4.21 -13.27 -13.10
CA PHE A 64 5.48 -12.61 -13.39
C PHE A 64 6.63 -13.03 -12.46
N GLU A 65 6.36 -13.86 -11.44
CA GLU A 65 7.40 -14.41 -10.57
C GLU A 65 8.37 -15.27 -11.40
N ARG A 66 9.65 -14.87 -11.44
CA ARG A 66 10.68 -15.74 -12.00
C ARG A 66 11.01 -16.81 -10.95
N ARG A 67 10.55 -18.03 -11.18
CA ARG A 67 11.04 -19.19 -10.43
C ARG A 67 12.35 -19.63 -11.08
N ASP A 68 13.47 -19.41 -10.41
CA ASP A 68 14.74 -20.02 -10.81
C ASP A 68 14.57 -21.55 -10.81
N PRO A 69 14.84 -22.23 -11.94
CA PRO A 69 14.81 -23.68 -11.99
C PRO A 69 16.08 -24.19 -11.30
N ASN A 70 15.96 -24.56 -10.03
CA ASN A 70 16.94 -25.41 -9.35
C ASN A 70 16.44 -26.85 -9.34
#